data_AF-X1IC17-F1
#
_entry.id   AF-X1IC17-F1
#
_cell.length_a   1.000
_cell.length_b   1.000
_cell.length_c   1.000
_cell.angle_alpha   90.00
_cell.angle_beta   90.00
_cell.angle_gamma   90.00
#
_symmetry.space_group_name_H-M   'P 1'
#
loop_
_entity.id
_entity.type
_entity.pdbx_description
1 polymer ?
#
loop_
_entity_poly.entity_id
_entity_poly.type
_entity_poly.pdbx_seq_one_letter_code
_entity_poly.pdbx_strand_id
1 'polypeptide(L)'
;DHLHIPDALEDTRLAMAKGNKILFEPAFEFDDVLVRVDILDRLDNGSWHLIEVKSTTRVKDEHIHDVAIQAYVLGGAEIKVGKTSLMHLNRECTYPDLSNLFTLEDISDQVNVLMPALATRVADFRQVVDMSEAPSIGVGRYCSSPYDCPFSASCWEGIPPVSMYSIPRLHEKKLIELAGKDITALEDIPEDYPLTNKQWEYVNFHKNREVQVDWGTIRAELDVLEYPLYFLDFETDSPAVPRLVGMHPYEQFPFQFSCHVLQEDGT
;
A
#
# COMPACT_ATOMS: atom_id res chain seq x y z
N ASP A 1 -4.32 1.40 21.70
CA ASP A 1 -5.15 0.48 22.50
C ASP A 1 -6.61 0.78 22.17
N HIS A 2 -7.27 -0.10 21.40
CA HIS A 2 -8.68 0.07 21.00
C HIS A 2 -9.66 -0.44 22.08
N LEU A 3 -9.14 -0.88 23.23
CA LEU A 3 -9.94 -1.53 24.28
C LEU A 3 -10.56 -0.52 25.27
N HIS A 4 -10.17 0.75 25.20
CA HIS A 4 -10.58 1.80 26.15
C HIS A 4 -11.15 3.04 25.42
N ILE A 5 -12.08 2.81 24.48
CA ILE A 5 -12.70 3.90 23.70
C ILE A 5 -13.30 5.01 24.58
N PRO A 6 -14.09 4.70 25.64
CA PRO A 6 -14.67 5.75 26.49
C PRO A 6 -13.62 6.61 27.18
N ASP A 7 -12.53 6.00 27.66
CA ASP A 7 -11.44 6.72 28.33
C ASP A 7 -10.72 7.65 27.36
N ALA A 8 -10.48 7.19 26.12
CA ALA A 8 -9.83 8.01 25.09
C ALA A 8 -10.66 9.24 24.68
N LEU A 9 -11.99 9.09 24.58
CA LEU A 9 -12.91 10.19 24.31
C LEU A 9 -12.92 11.20 25.46
N GLU A 10 -12.96 10.72 26.72
CA GLU A 10 -12.95 11.58 27.90
C GLU A 10 -11.61 12.31 28.07
N ASP A 11 -10.48 11.61 27.90
CA ASP A 11 -9.15 12.21 27.96
C ASP A 11 -8.98 13.31 26.90
N THR A 12 -9.49 13.07 25.69
CA THR A 12 -9.51 14.07 24.61
C THR A 12 -10.32 15.30 25.02
N ARG A 13 -11.54 15.11 25.53
CA ARG A 13 -12.40 16.19 26.00
C ARG A 13 -11.75 17.00 27.11
N LEU A 14 -11.14 16.35 28.09
CA LEU A 14 -10.42 16.99 29.20
C LEU A 14 -9.19 17.76 28.71
N ALA A 15 -8.42 17.21 27.76
CA ALA A 15 -7.27 17.87 27.18
C ALA A 15 -7.67 19.13 26.38
N MET A 16 -8.74 19.07 25.60
CA MET A 16 -9.29 20.22 24.89
C MET A 16 -9.81 21.30 25.86
N ALA A 17 -10.51 20.91 26.93
CA ALA A 17 -11.03 21.83 27.94
C ALA A 17 -9.92 22.59 28.71
N LYS A 18 -8.74 21.97 28.87
CA LYS A 18 -7.54 22.62 29.42
C LYS A 18 -6.93 23.68 28.49
N GLY A 19 -7.40 23.78 27.24
CA GLY A 19 -6.88 24.71 26.25
C GLY A 19 -5.55 24.27 25.64
N ASN A 20 -5.24 22.97 25.67
CA ASN A 20 -4.04 22.44 25.02
C ASN A 20 -4.04 22.79 23.53
N LYS A 21 -2.91 23.31 23.05
CA LYS A 21 -2.75 23.70 21.64
C LYS A 21 -2.56 22.47 20.74
N ILE A 22 -1.78 21.49 21.18
CA ILE A 22 -1.44 20.30 20.41
C ILE A 22 -1.94 19.07 21.16
N LEU A 23 -2.61 18.17 20.44
CA LEU A 23 -3.08 16.89 20.94
C LEU A 23 -2.53 15.79 20.06
N PHE A 24 -1.98 14.75 20.69
CA PHE A 24 -1.50 13.55 20.02
C PHE A 24 -2.51 12.42 20.21
N GLU A 25 -2.84 11.75 19.12
CA GLU A 25 -3.83 10.68 19.08
C GLU A 25 -5.20 10.98 19.73
N PRO A 26 -5.78 12.21 19.66
CA PRO A 26 -7.10 12.47 20.22
C PRO A 26 -8.17 11.63 19.52
N ALA A 27 -9.14 11.18 20.31
CA ALA A 27 -10.25 10.36 19.85
C ALA A 27 -11.51 11.21 19.65
N PHE A 28 -12.21 10.95 18.55
CA PHE A 28 -13.50 11.55 18.24
C PHE A 28 -14.44 10.50 17.66
N GLU A 29 -15.72 10.68 17.94
CA GLU A 29 -16.77 9.81 17.45
C GLU A 29 -17.88 10.65 16.86
N PHE A 30 -18.36 10.25 15.69
CA PHE A 30 -19.52 10.83 15.04
C PHE A 30 -20.13 9.79 14.11
N ASP A 31 -21.46 9.72 14.10
CA ASP A 31 -22.19 8.79 13.24
C ASP A 31 -21.61 7.37 13.39
N ASP A 32 -21.46 6.85 14.62
CA ASP A 32 -20.96 5.47 14.85
C ASP A 32 -19.59 5.14 14.20
N VAL A 33 -18.80 6.18 13.88
CA VAL A 33 -17.42 6.06 13.37
C VAL A 33 -16.50 6.70 14.40
N LEU A 34 -15.59 5.89 14.93
CA LEU A 34 -14.51 6.31 15.80
C LEU A 34 -13.26 6.60 14.97
N VAL A 35 -12.63 7.75 15.22
CA VAL A 35 -11.30 8.07 14.69
C VAL A 35 -10.34 8.42 15.83
N ARG A 36 -9.08 8.03 15.67
CA ARG A 36 -7.96 8.57 16.43
C ARG A 36 -7.06 9.31 15.45
N VAL A 37 -6.98 10.62 15.63
CA VAL A 37 -6.21 11.50 14.77
C VAL A 37 -4.76 11.51 15.24
N ASP A 38 -3.75 11.34 14.38
CA ASP A 38 -2.36 11.35 14.83
C ASP A 38 -1.99 12.64 15.58
N ILE A 39 -2.27 13.81 14.98
CA ILE A 39 -2.00 15.11 15.58
C ILE A 39 -3.10 16.12 15.21
N LEU A 40 -3.60 16.83 16.23
CA LEU A 40 -4.37 18.07 16.08
C LEU A 40 -3.57 19.24 16.64
N ASP A 41 -3.30 20.25 15.81
CA ASP A 41 -2.66 21.51 16.22
C ASP A 41 -3.63 22.69 16.07
N ARG A 42 -3.85 23.43 17.16
CA ARG A 42 -4.81 24.53 17.19
C ARG A 42 -4.23 25.76 16.50
N LEU A 43 -4.94 26.24 15.48
CA LEU A 43 -4.59 27.44 14.74
C LEU A 43 -5.04 28.71 15.49
N ASP A 44 -4.38 29.83 15.20
CA ASP A 44 -4.64 31.12 15.86
C ASP A 44 -6.08 31.63 15.64
N ASN A 45 -6.73 31.22 14.56
CA ASN A 45 -8.13 31.55 14.25
C ASN A 45 -9.15 30.64 15.00
N GLY A 46 -8.67 29.76 15.89
CA GLY A 46 -9.47 28.84 16.70
C GLY A 46 -9.87 27.54 16.02
N SER A 47 -9.60 27.37 14.71
CA SER A 47 -9.76 26.10 14.00
C SER A 47 -8.58 25.16 14.25
N TRP A 48 -8.70 23.90 13.81
CA TRP A 48 -7.69 22.88 13.99
C TRP A 48 -6.99 22.54 12.67
N HIS A 49 -5.69 22.29 12.76
CA HIS A 49 -4.88 21.65 11.73
C HIS A 49 -4.84 20.16 12.03
N LEU A 50 -5.49 19.38 11.17
CA LEU A 50 -5.44 17.93 11.17
C LEU A 50 -4.18 17.45 10.45
N ILE A 51 -3.32 16.73 11.16
CA ILE A 51 -2.07 16.21 10.62
C ILE A 51 -2.05 14.69 10.78
N GLU A 52 -1.95 13.99 9.65
CA GLU A 52 -1.78 12.54 9.57
C GLU A 52 -0.31 12.21 9.29
N VAL A 53 0.29 11.29 10.04
CA VAL A 53 1.71 10.94 9.95
C VAL A 53 1.87 9.62 9.19
N LYS A 54 2.67 9.62 8.12
CA LYS A 54 2.97 8.40 7.36
C LYS A 54 4.45 8.15 7.24
N SER A 55 4.83 6.88 7.39
CA SER A 55 6.17 6.37 7.11
C SER A 55 6.37 6.19 5.60
N THR A 56 6.24 7.29 4.87
CA THR A 56 6.43 7.39 3.42
C THR A 56 7.23 8.64 3.11
N THR A 57 7.56 8.85 1.84
CA THR A 57 8.26 10.08 1.40
C THR A 57 7.43 10.98 0.51
N ARG A 58 6.14 10.67 0.38
CA ARG A 58 5.18 11.40 -0.46
C ARG A 58 3.76 11.05 -0.04
N VAL A 59 2.83 11.92 -0.40
CA VAL A 59 1.40 11.63 -0.35
C VAL A 59 1.04 10.51 -1.35
N LYS A 60 0.08 9.68 -0.98
CA LYS A 60 -0.57 8.68 -1.83
C LYS A 60 -2.08 8.82 -1.72
N ASP A 61 -2.82 8.29 -2.69
CA ASP A 61 -4.27 8.45 -2.78
C ASP A 61 -4.98 7.89 -1.54
N GLU A 62 -4.55 6.72 -1.04
CA GLU A 62 -5.12 6.10 0.16
C GLU A 62 -4.97 6.99 1.41
N HIS A 63 -3.90 7.79 1.50
CA HIS A 63 -3.71 8.71 2.63
C HIS A 63 -4.76 9.83 2.63
N ILE A 64 -5.19 10.29 1.45
CA ILE A 64 -6.22 11.33 1.34
C ILE A 64 -7.55 10.80 1.90
N HIS A 65 -7.87 9.53 1.63
CA HIS A 65 -9.04 8.87 2.19
C HIS A 65 -8.96 8.74 3.72
N ASP A 66 -7.79 8.38 4.26
CA ASP A 66 -7.55 8.31 5.72
C ASP A 66 -7.84 9.66 6.40
N VAL A 67 -7.31 10.75 5.84
CA VAL A 67 -7.54 12.10 6.39
C VAL A 67 -8.98 12.56 6.19
N ALA A 68 -9.61 12.20 5.08
CA ALA A 68 -10.97 12.61 4.78
C ALA A 68 -12.00 12.02 5.76
N ILE A 69 -11.89 10.73 6.14
CA ILE A 69 -12.78 10.15 7.15
C ILE A 69 -12.56 10.78 8.53
N GLN A 70 -11.31 11.11 8.90
CA GLN A 70 -11.00 11.85 10.13
C GLN A 70 -11.63 13.24 10.12
N ALA A 71 -11.49 14.00 9.03
CA ALA A 71 -12.09 15.32 8.88
C ALA A 71 -13.63 15.27 8.94
N TYR A 72 -14.24 14.24 8.38
CA TYR A 72 -15.69 14.01 8.46
C TYR A 72 -16.17 13.80 9.89
N VAL A 73 -15.50 12.92 10.65
CA VAL A 73 -15.86 12.66 12.05
C VAL A 73 -15.63 13.89 12.92
N LEU A 74 -14.50 14.59 12.75
CA LEU A 74 -14.22 15.85 13.43
C LEU A 74 -15.29 16.90 13.15
N GLY A 75 -15.68 17.08 11.89
CA GLY A 75 -16.71 18.05 11.51
C GLY A 75 -18.08 17.74 12.13
N GLY A 76 -18.45 16.46 12.17
CA GLY A 76 -19.68 16.00 12.83
C GLY A 76 -19.64 16.12 14.36
N ALA A 77 -18.45 16.00 14.97
CA ALA A 77 -18.19 16.28 16.38
C ALA A 77 -18.03 17.80 16.68
N GLU A 78 -18.46 18.67 15.76
CA GLU A 78 -18.37 20.13 15.86
C GLU A 78 -16.93 20.69 15.99
N ILE A 79 -15.93 19.91 15.61
CA ILE A 79 -14.53 20.32 15.57
C ILE A 79 -14.23 20.95 14.21
N LYS A 80 -14.07 22.27 14.20
CA LYS A 80 -13.74 23.02 12.98
C LYS A 80 -12.31 22.74 12.52
N VAL A 81 -12.15 21.91 11.49
CA VAL A 81 -10.87 21.71 10.79
C VAL A 81 -10.65 22.83 9.77
N GLY A 82 -9.58 23.59 9.92
CA GLY A 82 -9.22 24.70 9.02
C GLY A 82 -8.11 24.35 8.03
N LYS A 83 -7.35 23.27 8.30
CA LYS A 83 -6.26 22.79 7.45
C LYS A 83 -6.09 21.29 7.64
N THR A 84 -5.74 20.58 6.59
CA THR A 84 -5.31 19.19 6.65
C THR A 84 -3.94 19.02 6.02
N SER A 85 -3.07 18.21 6.61
CA SER A 85 -1.76 17.91 6.01
C SER A 85 -1.33 16.48 6.28
N LEU A 86 -0.52 15.96 5.37
CA LEU A 86 0.22 14.74 5.61
C LEU A 86 1.63 15.11 6.09
N MET A 87 2.03 14.61 7.25
CA MET A 87 3.43 14.61 7.67
C MET A 87 4.11 13.35 7.14
N HIS A 88 5.17 13.51 6.37
CA HIS A 88 5.94 12.39 5.83
C HIS A 88 7.43 12.70 5.84
N LEU A 89 8.26 11.69 5.55
CA LEU A 89 9.71 11.86 5.51
C LEU A 89 10.11 12.72 4.31
N ASN A 90 11.03 13.65 4.53
CA ASN A 90 11.57 14.52 3.50
C ASN A 90 12.74 13.81 2.79
N ARG A 91 12.60 13.50 1.50
CA ARG A 91 13.67 12.83 0.72
C ARG A 91 14.96 13.66 0.65
N GLU A 92 14.84 14.98 0.78
CA GLU A 92 15.98 15.90 0.74
C GLU A 92 16.69 16.01 2.10
N CYS A 93 16.14 15.41 3.17
CA CYS A 93 16.83 15.33 4.46
C CYS A 93 18.10 14.50 4.31
N THR A 94 19.19 14.96 4.91
CA THR A 94 20.52 14.34 4.76
C THR A 94 21.18 14.20 6.14
N TYR A 95 21.48 12.97 6.56
CA TYR A 95 22.19 12.74 7.82
C TYR A 95 23.61 13.35 7.78
N PRO A 96 24.11 13.97 8.87
CA PRO A 96 23.59 13.93 10.25
C PRO A 96 22.54 14.99 10.60
N ASP A 97 22.25 15.95 9.72
CA ASP A 97 21.26 16.98 10.00
C ASP A 97 19.84 16.46 9.72
N LEU A 98 19.16 16.05 10.79
CA LEU A 98 17.79 15.56 10.75
C LEU A 98 16.76 16.65 11.09
N SER A 99 17.16 17.93 11.12
CA SER A 99 16.25 19.03 11.48
C SER A 99 15.07 19.17 10.53
N ASN A 100 15.22 18.72 9.28
CA ASN A 100 14.18 18.71 8.26
C ASN A 100 13.71 17.29 7.89
N LEU A 101 13.87 16.30 8.78
CA LEU A 101 13.53 14.89 8.55
C LEU A 101 12.07 14.70 8.13
N PHE A 102 11.16 15.50 8.71
CA PHE A 102 9.75 15.50 8.37
C PHE A 102 9.40 16.75 7.57
N THR A 103 8.50 16.59 6.63
CA THR A 103 7.83 17.69 5.92
C THR A 103 6.33 17.54 6.02
N LEU A 104 5.61 18.66 5.92
CA LEU A 104 4.15 18.72 5.90
C LEU A 104 3.69 19.10 4.49
N GLU A 105 2.93 18.22 3.85
CA GLU A 105 2.27 18.50 2.58
C GLU A 105 0.80 18.86 2.84
N ASP A 106 0.36 20.02 2.36
CA ASP A 106 -1.05 20.43 2.46
C ASP A 106 -1.90 19.62 1.48
N ILE A 107 -2.91 18.93 2.01
CA ILE A 107 -3.82 18.09 1.21
C ILE A 107 -5.29 18.54 1.36
N SER A 108 -5.52 19.76 1.85
CA SER A 108 -6.86 20.27 2.17
C SER A 108 -7.80 20.27 0.97
N ASP A 109 -7.33 20.67 -0.21
CA ASP A 109 -8.14 20.67 -1.41
C ASP A 109 -8.52 19.24 -1.84
N GLN A 110 -7.57 18.29 -1.79
CA GLN A 110 -7.85 16.89 -2.10
C GLN A 110 -8.86 16.27 -1.12
N VAL A 111 -8.74 16.56 0.17
CA VAL A 111 -9.69 16.10 1.19
C VAL A 111 -11.07 16.69 0.92
N ASN A 112 -11.16 18.00 0.67
CA ASN A 112 -12.42 18.70 0.40
C ASN A 112 -13.18 18.13 -0.80
N VAL A 113 -12.48 17.63 -1.83
CA VAL A 113 -13.10 16.95 -2.98
C VAL A 113 -13.83 15.66 -2.57
N LEU A 114 -13.34 14.94 -1.57
CA LEU A 114 -13.95 13.68 -1.10
C LEU A 114 -15.12 13.89 -0.13
N MET A 115 -15.13 15.00 0.61
CA MET A 115 -16.09 15.28 1.69
C MET A 115 -17.56 15.08 1.30
N PRO A 116 -18.06 15.54 0.13
CA PRO A 116 -19.48 15.41 -0.22
C PRO A 116 -19.98 13.96 -0.31
N ALA A 117 -19.10 13.01 -0.61
CA ALA A 117 -19.45 11.60 -0.80
C ALA A 117 -19.27 10.74 0.46
N LEU A 118 -18.67 11.28 1.54
CA LEU A 118 -18.30 10.47 2.71
C LEU A 118 -19.50 9.94 3.47
N ALA A 119 -20.53 10.77 3.72
CA ALA A 119 -21.73 10.31 4.43
C ALA A 119 -22.41 9.13 3.71
N THR A 120 -22.49 9.19 2.39
CA THR A 120 -23.03 8.09 1.57
C THR A 120 -22.13 6.85 1.65
N ARG A 121 -20.82 7.00 1.46
CA ARG A 121 -19.87 5.87 1.55
C ARG A 121 -19.89 5.18 2.92
N VAL A 122 -19.97 5.96 3.99
CA VAL A 122 -20.06 5.44 5.36
C VAL A 122 -21.36 4.63 5.53
N ALA A 123 -22.48 5.15 5.03
CA ALA A 123 -23.73 4.40 5.02
C ALA A 123 -23.66 3.11 4.20
N ASP A 124 -23.02 3.14 3.02
CA ASP A 124 -22.81 1.96 2.18
C ASP A 124 -21.94 0.91 2.91
N PHE A 125 -20.88 1.33 3.60
CA PHE A 125 -20.05 0.42 4.39
C PHE A 125 -20.79 -0.21 5.56
N ARG A 126 -21.66 0.55 6.25
CA ARG A 126 -22.52 -0.05 7.30
C ARG A 126 -23.46 -1.11 6.73
N GLN A 127 -24.07 -0.84 5.58
CA GLN A 127 -24.93 -1.84 4.93
C GLN A 127 -24.17 -3.15 4.65
N VAL A 128 -22.90 -3.07 4.26
CA VAL A 128 -22.06 -4.26 4.04
C VAL A 128 -21.73 -4.97 5.35
N VAL A 129 -21.41 -4.23 6.42
CA VAL A 129 -21.12 -4.80 7.75
C VAL A 129 -22.34 -5.49 8.35
N ASP A 130 -23.54 -4.96 8.12
CA ASP A 130 -24.81 -5.51 8.63
C ASP A 130 -25.30 -6.73 7.85
N MET A 131 -24.64 -7.14 6.76
CA MET A 131 -25.03 -8.31 6.01
C MET A 131 -24.82 -9.59 6.82
N SER A 132 -25.81 -10.49 6.80
CA SER A 132 -25.69 -11.81 7.44
C SER A 132 -24.73 -12.75 6.69
N GLU A 133 -24.46 -12.46 5.42
CA GLU A 133 -23.55 -13.21 4.56
C GLU A 133 -22.59 -12.24 3.87
N ALA A 134 -21.37 -12.70 3.60
CA ALA A 134 -20.38 -11.88 2.90
C ALA A 134 -20.91 -11.44 1.52
N PRO A 135 -20.59 -10.23 1.05
CA PRO A 135 -21.03 -9.75 -0.25
C PRO A 135 -20.48 -10.67 -1.35
N SER A 136 -21.31 -10.92 -2.37
CA SER A 136 -20.98 -11.77 -3.52
C SER A 136 -20.06 -11.02 -4.50
N ILE A 137 -18.81 -10.80 -4.08
CA ILE A 137 -17.74 -10.20 -4.87
C ILE A 137 -16.70 -11.29 -5.14
N GLY A 138 -16.25 -11.41 -6.40
CA GLY A 138 -15.20 -12.38 -6.77
C GLY A 138 -13.83 -12.02 -6.17
N VAL A 139 -12.77 -12.67 -6.63
CA VAL A 139 -11.40 -12.23 -6.35
C VAL A 139 -10.86 -11.35 -7.48
N GLY A 140 -9.88 -10.52 -7.17
CA GLY A 140 -9.29 -9.62 -8.17
C GLY A 140 -8.10 -8.84 -7.66
N ARG A 141 -7.73 -7.80 -8.41
CA ARG A 141 -6.55 -6.96 -8.12
C ARG A 141 -6.66 -6.24 -6.77
N TYR A 142 -7.87 -5.91 -6.34
CA TYR A 142 -8.15 -5.34 -5.01
C TYR A 142 -7.79 -6.26 -3.85
N CYS A 143 -7.54 -7.56 -4.09
CA CYS A 143 -7.07 -8.46 -3.04
C CYS A 143 -5.62 -8.19 -2.58
N SER A 144 -4.85 -7.37 -3.31
CA SER A 144 -3.43 -7.09 -3.02
C SER A 144 -3.06 -5.61 -3.16
N SER A 145 -4.04 -4.74 -3.37
CA SER A 145 -3.83 -3.31 -3.63
C SER A 145 -4.87 -2.47 -2.90
N PRO A 146 -4.48 -1.44 -2.12
CA PRO A 146 -3.08 -1.01 -1.87
C PRO A 146 -2.31 -1.90 -0.88
N TYR A 147 -3.01 -2.81 -0.19
CA TYR A 147 -2.44 -3.74 0.79
C TYR A 147 -3.00 -5.15 0.58
N ASP A 148 -2.33 -6.15 1.15
CA ASP A 148 -2.80 -7.53 1.12
C ASP A 148 -4.11 -7.69 1.88
N CYS A 149 -5.10 -8.32 1.24
CA CYS A 149 -6.39 -8.58 1.85
C CYS A 149 -6.26 -9.67 2.94
N PRO A 150 -6.70 -9.42 4.18
CA PRO A 150 -6.62 -10.40 5.27
C PRO A 150 -7.52 -11.62 5.06
N PHE A 151 -8.50 -11.54 4.15
CA PHE A 151 -9.42 -12.63 3.80
C PHE A 151 -9.03 -13.36 2.51
N SER A 152 -7.87 -13.05 1.92
CA SER A 152 -7.41 -13.65 0.67
C SER A 152 -7.40 -15.18 0.73
N ALA A 153 -6.94 -15.78 1.83
CA ALA A 153 -6.94 -17.23 1.99
C ALA A 153 -8.33 -17.88 1.81
N SER A 154 -9.39 -17.23 2.32
CA SER A 154 -10.76 -17.73 2.22
C SER A 154 -11.36 -17.45 0.83
N CYS A 155 -11.23 -16.22 0.32
CA CYS A 155 -11.84 -15.85 -0.95
C CYS A 155 -11.20 -16.56 -2.16
N TRP A 156 -9.92 -16.91 -2.05
CA TRP A 156 -9.18 -17.63 -3.10
C TRP A 156 -9.29 -19.15 -2.98
N GLU A 157 -10.06 -19.67 -2.02
CA GLU A 157 -10.28 -21.11 -1.89
C GLU A 157 -10.89 -21.68 -3.18
N GLY A 158 -10.30 -22.76 -3.68
CA GLY A 158 -10.72 -23.40 -4.94
C GLY A 158 -10.15 -22.75 -6.21
N ILE A 159 -9.47 -21.60 -6.13
CA ILE A 159 -8.78 -21.00 -7.27
C ILE A 159 -7.34 -21.53 -7.34
N PRO A 160 -6.92 -22.12 -8.47
CA PRO A 160 -5.54 -22.58 -8.63
C PRO A 160 -4.53 -21.43 -8.46
N PRO A 161 -3.38 -21.65 -7.78
CA PRO A 161 -2.32 -20.64 -7.67
C PRO A 161 -1.83 -20.14 -9.04
N VAL A 162 -1.77 -21.06 -10.01
CA VAL A 162 -1.55 -20.75 -11.43
C VAL A 162 -2.92 -20.75 -12.12
N SER A 163 -3.48 -19.55 -12.28
CA SER A 163 -4.81 -19.29 -12.84
C SER A 163 -4.77 -18.10 -13.79
N MET A 164 -5.91 -17.69 -14.34
CA MET A 164 -5.98 -16.48 -15.17
C MET A 164 -5.40 -15.22 -14.49
N TYR A 165 -5.42 -15.17 -13.15
CA TYR A 165 -4.87 -14.07 -12.35
C TYR A 165 -3.34 -14.02 -12.38
N SER A 166 -2.68 -15.13 -12.70
CA SER A 166 -1.22 -15.26 -12.81
C SER A 166 -0.68 -14.86 -14.18
N ILE A 167 -1.56 -14.66 -15.19
CA ILE A 167 -1.14 -14.30 -16.54
C ILE A 167 -0.46 -12.92 -16.53
N PRO A 168 0.82 -12.81 -16.95
CA PRO A 168 1.56 -11.57 -16.91
C PRO A 168 0.87 -10.44 -17.68
N ARG A 169 0.75 -9.28 -17.04
CA ARG A 169 0.20 -8.04 -17.62
C ARG A 169 -1.20 -8.22 -18.23
N LEU A 170 -2.01 -9.15 -17.72
CA LEU A 170 -3.39 -9.32 -18.18
C LEU A 170 -4.25 -8.14 -17.71
N HIS A 171 -4.86 -7.41 -18.64
CA HIS A 171 -5.64 -6.21 -18.34
C HIS A 171 -6.93 -6.56 -17.57
N GLU A 172 -7.35 -5.67 -16.66
CA GLU A 172 -8.51 -5.88 -15.77
C GLU A 172 -9.80 -6.23 -16.52
N LYS A 173 -10.08 -5.54 -17.63
CA LYS A 173 -11.21 -5.87 -18.52
C LYS A 173 -11.28 -7.36 -18.91
N LYS A 174 -10.13 -8.00 -19.17
CA LYS A 174 -10.07 -9.43 -19.54
C LYS A 174 -10.27 -10.33 -18.32
N LEU A 175 -9.75 -9.95 -17.16
CA LEU A 175 -10.00 -10.65 -15.90
C LEU A 175 -11.50 -10.68 -15.58
N ILE A 176 -12.17 -9.53 -15.69
CA ILE A 176 -13.62 -9.43 -15.47
C ILE A 176 -14.39 -10.29 -16.47
N GLU A 177 -13.98 -10.29 -17.74
CA GLU A 177 -14.62 -11.08 -18.79
C GLU A 177 -14.48 -12.59 -18.53
N LEU A 178 -13.28 -13.07 -18.19
CA LEU A 178 -13.03 -14.48 -17.90
C LEU A 178 -13.74 -14.91 -16.61
N ALA A 179 -13.66 -14.09 -15.55
CA ALA A 179 -14.37 -14.34 -14.29
C ALA A 179 -15.89 -14.40 -14.49
N GLY A 180 -16.46 -13.51 -15.31
CA GLY A 180 -17.89 -13.51 -15.64
C GLY A 180 -18.35 -14.70 -16.49
N LYS A 181 -17.41 -15.52 -16.99
CA LYS A 181 -17.67 -16.80 -17.66
C LYS A 181 -17.28 -18.00 -16.78
N ASP A 182 -17.02 -17.78 -15.49
CA ASP A 182 -16.53 -18.77 -14.53
C ASP A 182 -15.22 -19.45 -14.95
N ILE A 183 -14.42 -18.79 -15.80
CA ILE A 183 -13.10 -19.28 -16.23
C ILE A 183 -12.07 -18.78 -15.25
N THR A 184 -11.50 -19.69 -14.46
CA THR A 184 -10.41 -19.38 -13.50
C THR A 184 -9.14 -20.14 -13.83
N ALA A 185 -9.26 -21.44 -14.14
CA ALA A 185 -8.14 -22.28 -14.53
C ALA A 185 -7.61 -21.86 -15.91
N LEU A 186 -6.31 -22.04 -16.15
CA LEU A 186 -5.72 -21.70 -17.45
C LEU A 186 -6.24 -22.61 -18.55
N GLU A 187 -6.50 -23.87 -18.21
CA GLU A 187 -7.02 -24.95 -19.05
C GLU A 187 -8.32 -24.54 -19.74
N ASP A 188 -9.19 -23.84 -19.01
CA ASP A 188 -10.53 -23.45 -19.43
C ASP A 188 -10.55 -22.20 -20.32
N ILE A 189 -9.40 -21.53 -20.53
CA ILE A 189 -9.30 -20.38 -21.43
C ILE A 189 -9.45 -20.87 -22.88
N PRO A 190 -10.43 -20.35 -23.65
CA PRO A 190 -10.64 -20.69 -25.06
C PRO A 190 -9.41 -20.37 -25.91
N GLU A 191 -9.07 -21.24 -26.86
CA GLU A 191 -7.89 -21.08 -27.74
C GLU A 191 -7.93 -19.81 -28.60
N ASP A 192 -9.13 -19.32 -28.91
CA ASP A 192 -9.36 -18.09 -29.66
C ASP A 192 -9.47 -16.84 -28.77
N TYR A 193 -9.33 -16.99 -27.45
CA TYR A 193 -9.34 -15.87 -26.52
C TYR A 193 -8.19 -14.91 -26.85
N PRO A 194 -8.43 -13.58 -26.92
CA PRO A 194 -7.47 -12.64 -27.50
C PRO A 194 -6.33 -12.32 -26.53
N LEU A 195 -5.45 -13.28 -26.25
CA LEU A 195 -4.19 -13.08 -25.52
C LEU A 195 -3.05 -12.69 -26.49
N THR A 196 -2.04 -12.00 -25.97
CA THR A 196 -0.81 -11.75 -26.73
C THR A 196 0.02 -13.02 -26.85
N ASN A 197 0.95 -13.08 -27.81
CA ASN A 197 1.84 -14.25 -27.98
C ASN A 197 2.54 -14.66 -26.68
N LYS A 198 3.10 -13.68 -25.94
CA LYS A 198 3.77 -13.95 -24.64
C LYS A 198 2.82 -14.49 -23.56
N GLN A 199 1.56 -14.09 -23.60
CA GLN A 199 0.55 -14.61 -22.66
C GLN A 199 0.14 -16.03 -23.06
N TRP A 200 0.01 -16.31 -24.36
CA TRP A 200 -0.22 -17.68 -24.84
C TRP A 200 0.97 -18.59 -24.56
N GLU A 201 2.22 -18.10 -24.69
CA GLU A 201 3.42 -18.83 -24.26
C GLU A 201 3.34 -19.21 -22.77
N TYR A 202 2.98 -18.25 -21.90
CA TYR A 202 2.77 -18.51 -20.47
C TYR A 202 1.67 -19.56 -20.22
N VAL A 203 0.51 -19.41 -20.87
CA VAL A 203 -0.63 -20.34 -20.73
C VAL A 203 -0.23 -21.74 -21.20
N ASN A 204 0.36 -21.86 -22.38
CA ASN A 204 0.74 -23.14 -22.97
C ASN A 204 1.87 -23.83 -22.18
N PHE A 205 2.83 -23.07 -21.67
CA PHE A 205 3.85 -23.59 -20.75
C PHE A 205 3.22 -24.26 -19.54
N HIS A 206 2.23 -23.62 -18.91
CA HIS A 206 1.56 -24.17 -17.74
C HIS A 206 0.59 -25.31 -18.08
N LYS A 207 -0.11 -25.25 -19.23
CA LYS A 207 -0.99 -26.34 -19.72
C LYS A 207 -0.19 -27.61 -20.03
N ASN A 208 0.90 -27.47 -20.79
CA ASN A 208 1.66 -28.60 -21.31
C ASN A 208 2.76 -29.09 -20.36
N ARG A 209 3.12 -28.26 -19.36
CA ARG A 209 4.27 -28.48 -18.45
C ARG A 209 5.60 -28.71 -19.18
N GLU A 210 5.70 -28.21 -20.40
CA GLU A 210 6.91 -28.36 -21.21
C GLU A 210 7.85 -27.22 -20.91
N VAL A 211 9.02 -27.56 -20.35
CA VAL A 211 10.08 -26.59 -20.13
C VAL A 211 10.67 -26.21 -21.48
N GLN A 212 10.40 -24.99 -21.92
CA GLN A 212 11.05 -24.42 -23.10
C GLN A 212 12.36 -23.76 -22.67
N VAL A 213 13.48 -24.36 -23.08
CA VAL A 213 14.83 -23.85 -22.82
C VAL A 213 15.45 -23.49 -24.15
N ASP A 214 15.77 -22.20 -24.34
CA ASP A 214 16.57 -21.76 -25.47
C ASP A 214 18.06 -22.01 -25.18
N TRP A 215 18.48 -23.26 -25.35
CA TRP A 215 19.87 -23.68 -25.16
C TRP A 215 20.85 -22.93 -26.07
N GLY A 216 20.40 -22.50 -27.26
CA GLY A 216 21.23 -21.77 -28.20
C GLY A 216 21.58 -20.38 -27.67
N THR A 217 20.55 -19.64 -27.24
CA THR A 217 20.74 -18.32 -26.61
C THR A 217 21.50 -18.43 -25.30
N ILE A 218 21.15 -19.37 -24.41
CA ILE A 218 21.86 -19.56 -23.14
C ILE A 218 23.35 -19.84 -23.39
N ARG A 219 23.68 -20.72 -24.34
CA ARG A 219 25.08 -20.99 -24.69
C ARG A 219 25.78 -19.74 -25.21
N ALA A 220 25.16 -19.02 -26.14
CA ALA A 220 25.75 -17.80 -26.70
C ALA A 220 26.02 -16.73 -25.63
N GLU A 221 25.12 -16.57 -24.64
CA GLU A 221 25.29 -15.65 -23.52
C GLU A 221 26.38 -16.11 -22.53
N LEU A 222 26.54 -17.42 -22.32
CA LEU A 222 27.58 -17.96 -21.44
C LEU A 222 28.97 -18.00 -22.10
N ASP A 223 29.03 -18.22 -23.42
CA ASP A 223 30.29 -18.35 -24.18
C ASP A 223 31.10 -17.04 -24.23
N VAL A 224 30.47 -15.89 -23.96
CA VAL A 224 31.15 -14.58 -23.90
C VAL A 224 31.74 -14.25 -22.53
N LEU A 225 31.49 -15.08 -21.50
CA LEU A 225 31.99 -14.83 -20.16
C LEU A 225 33.46 -15.21 -20.04
N GLU A 226 34.26 -14.33 -19.46
CA GLU A 226 35.69 -14.55 -19.24
C GLU A 226 35.94 -14.95 -17.78
N TYR A 227 36.66 -16.06 -17.58
CA TYR A 227 37.03 -16.54 -16.26
C TYR A 227 38.18 -15.71 -15.65
N PRO A 228 38.24 -15.59 -14.31
CA PRO A 228 37.29 -16.12 -13.34
C PRO A 228 35.95 -15.36 -13.31
N LEU A 229 34.85 -16.09 -13.05
CA LEU A 229 33.52 -15.50 -12.88
C LEU A 229 33.35 -15.03 -11.43
N TYR A 230 32.78 -13.84 -11.26
CA TYR A 230 32.53 -13.24 -9.96
C TYR A 230 31.02 -13.16 -9.69
N PHE A 231 30.56 -13.92 -8.71
CA PHE A 231 29.18 -13.87 -8.23
C PHE A 231 29.14 -12.94 -7.02
N LEU A 232 28.78 -11.68 -7.28
CA LEU A 232 28.70 -10.63 -6.29
C LEU A 232 27.28 -10.50 -5.78
N ASP A 233 27.10 -10.66 -4.47
CA ASP A 233 25.81 -10.52 -3.79
C ASP A 233 25.94 -9.56 -2.60
N PHE A 234 24.85 -8.85 -2.30
CA PHE A 234 24.79 -7.82 -1.26
C PHE A 234 23.54 -7.94 -0.43
N GLU A 235 23.71 -7.84 0.89
CA GLU A 235 22.60 -7.52 1.78
C GLU A 235 22.46 -6.01 1.87
N THR A 236 21.22 -5.53 1.78
CA THR A 236 20.91 -4.09 1.74
C THR A 236 19.91 -3.72 2.82
N ASP A 237 20.03 -2.49 3.32
CA ASP A 237 19.04 -1.87 4.20
C ASP A 237 18.60 -0.53 3.60
N SER A 238 17.39 -0.08 3.93
CA SER A 238 16.83 1.21 3.50
C SER A 238 15.96 1.82 4.62
N PRO A 239 16.58 2.27 5.72
CA PRO A 239 15.88 2.79 6.88
C PRO A 239 15.17 4.12 6.59
N ALA A 240 14.00 4.29 7.20
CA ALA A 240 13.23 5.53 7.19
C ALA A 240 14.02 6.73 7.76
N VAL A 241 14.77 6.51 8.85
CA VAL A 241 15.67 7.50 9.43
C VAL A 241 17.09 7.19 8.96
N PRO A 242 17.72 8.08 8.16
CA PRO A 242 19.07 7.84 7.66
C PRO A 242 20.09 7.82 8.81
N ARG A 243 21.13 6.98 8.68
CA ARG A 243 22.10 6.70 9.75
C ARG A 243 23.57 6.90 9.33
N LEU A 244 23.83 7.13 8.05
CA LEU A 244 25.16 7.30 7.48
C LEU A 244 25.31 8.71 6.92
N VAL A 245 26.52 9.29 7.01
CA VAL A 245 26.78 10.64 6.50
C VAL A 245 26.45 10.73 5.01
N GLY A 246 25.61 11.69 4.64
CA GLY A 246 25.15 11.89 3.26
C GLY A 246 23.91 11.08 2.88
N MET A 247 23.39 10.23 3.78
CA MET A 247 22.26 9.35 3.49
C MET A 247 20.91 10.06 3.64
N HIS A 248 19.97 9.67 2.78
CA HIS A 248 18.59 10.14 2.76
C HIS A 248 17.58 9.08 3.29
N PRO A 249 16.36 9.49 3.71
CA PRO A 249 15.30 8.54 4.07
C PRO A 249 15.01 7.50 2.98
N TYR A 250 15.00 6.22 3.37
CA TYR A 250 14.85 5.05 2.49
C TYR A 250 15.88 4.95 1.36
N GLU A 251 17.01 5.63 1.48
CA GLU A 251 18.14 5.35 0.59
C GLU A 251 18.67 3.95 0.86
N GLN A 252 18.81 3.15 -0.19
CA GLN A 252 19.31 1.79 -0.08
C GLN A 252 20.84 1.81 0.02
N PHE A 253 21.40 1.11 1.00
CA PHE A 253 22.84 0.92 1.11
C PHE A 253 23.19 -0.55 1.36
N PRO A 254 24.29 -1.06 0.77
CA PRO A 254 24.80 -2.38 1.11
C PRO A 254 25.52 -2.33 2.45
N PHE A 255 25.31 -3.32 3.31
CA PHE A 255 26.00 -3.44 4.61
C PHE A 255 26.81 -4.72 4.76
N GLN A 256 26.53 -5.72 3.92
CA GLN A 256 27.27 -6.97 3.84
C GLN A 256 27.33 -7.38 2.37
N PHE A 257 28.45 -7.99 1.98
CA PHE A 257 28.61 -8.55 0.65
C PHE A 257 29.27 -9.91 0.73
N SER A 258 29.03 -10.73 -0.30
CA SER A 258 29.82 -11.92 -0.58
C SER A 258 30.25 -11.90 -2.04
N CYS A 259 31.45 -12.39 -2.32
CA CYS A 259 31.93 -12.54 -3.68
C CYS A 259 32.48 -13.95 -3.82
N HIS A 260 31.71 -14.81 -4.49
CA HIS A 260 32.18 -16.12 -4.86
C HIS A 260 32.91 -16.02 -6.20
N VAL A 261 34.11 -16.60 -6.26
CA VAL A 261 34.95 -16.58 -7.46
C VAL A 261 34.98 -18.00 -7.99
N LEU A 262 34.56 -18.19 -9.24
CA LEU A 262 34.64 -19.45 -9.95
C LEU A 262 35.74 -19.37 -11.00
N GLN A 263 36.75 -20.21 -10.86
CA GLN A 263 37.84 -20.37 -11.81
C GLN A 263 37.40 -21.23 -13.01
N GLU A 264 38.18 -21.19 -14.09
CA GLU A 264 37.92 -21.98 -15.29
C GLU A 264 37.96 -23.50 -15.01
N ASP A 265 38.75 -23.93 -14.02
CA ASP A 265 38.82 -25.33 -13.58
C ASP A 265 37.67 -25.73 -12.62
N GLY A 266 36.76 -24.81 -12.33
CA GLY A 266 35.60 -25.02 -11.47
C GLY A 266 35.86 -24.83 -9.97
N THR A 267 37.03 -24.30 -9.58
CA THR A 267 37.36 -23.99 -8.17
C THR A 267 36.91 -22.61 -7.70
#